data_AF-A0A530BYF7-F1
#
_entry.id   AF-A0A530BYF7-F1
#
_cell.length_a   1.000
_cell.length_b   1.000
_cell.length_c   1.000
_cell.angle_alpha   90.00
_cell.angle_beta   90.00
_cell.angle_gamma   90.00
#
_symmetry.space_group_name_H-M   'P 1'
#
loop_
_entity.id
_entity.type
_entity.pdbx_description
1 polymer ?
#
loop_
_entity_poly.entity_id
_entity_poly.type
_entity_poly.pdbx_seq_one_letter_code
_entity_poly.pdbx_strand_id
1 'polypeptide(L)'
;MTSKRNVLFIMCDQLRFDYLGCAGHKRLKTPNIDRLASRGVRFTNAYVQSTVCGPSRMSAYTGRYVRSHGSTHNGVPLRVGEPTLGDHLREVGVRTALIGKTHMRADEEGMERLGIARDSIIGVRVAECGFEPFERDDGLHPSTSYDPDPAYDSYLREHGFDAENPWEHWANSGEGGNGENFNGWLLIHADKPARIPEEHSETPYMTRRAMRFIEEAEAKGEAWCAHLSYIKPHWPY
;
A
#
# COMPACT_ATOMS: atom_id res chain seq x y z
N MET A 1 -3.81 32.68 -11.08
CA MET A 1 -3.43 31.60 -10.15
C MET A 1 -3.29 30.33 -10.95
N THR A 2 -2.14 29.66 -10.90
CA THR A 2 -1.97 28.34 -11.55
C THR A 2 -2.86 27.32 -10.85
N SER A 3 -3.61 26.50 -11.59
CA SER A 3 -4.40 25.42 -10.96
C SER A 3 -3.44 24.47 -10.24
N LYS A 4 -3.80 24.05 -9.02
CA LYS A 4 -3.01 23.08 -8.26
C LYS A 4 -2.96 21.77 -9.06
N ARG A 5 -1.77 21.16 -9.14
CA ARG A 5 -1.54 19.92 -9.89
C ARG A 5 -1.76 18.70 -8.98
N ASN A 6 -2.07 17.58 -9.61
CA ASN A 6 -2.25 16.30 -8.93
C ASN A 6 -0.92 15.54 -8.81
N VAL A 7 -0.82 14.68 -7.80
CA VAL A 7 0.35 13.82 -7.55
C VAL A 7 -0.11 12.38 -7.40
N LEU A 8 0.43 11.48 -8.22
CA LEU A 8 0.27 10.04 -8.05
C LEU A 8 1.57 9.46 -7.47
N PHE A 9 1.54 9.09 -6.20
CA PHE A 9 2.67 8.52 -5.47
C PHE A 9 2.56 6.99 -5.42
N ILE A 10 3.22 6.34 -6.38
CA ILE A 10 3.23 4.88 -6.50
C ILE A 10 4.38 4.26 -5.69
N MET A 11 4.07 3.21 -4.93
CA MET A 11 5.06 2.40 -4.21
C MET A 11 4.72 0.91 -4.35
N CYS A 12 5.74 0.07 -4.55
CA CYS A 12 5.62 -1.40 -4.52
C CYS A 12 6.47 -1.92 -3.35
N ASP A 13 5.88 -2.70 -2.46
CA ASP A 13 6.62 -3.25 -1.31
C ASP A 13 7.64 -4.30 -1.77
N GLN A 14 8.85 -4.24 -1.19
CA GLN A 14 9.93 -5.19 -1.42
C GLN A 14 10.47 -5.28 -2.87
N LEU A 15 10.12 -4.33 -3.75
CA LEU A 15 10.67 -4.25 -5.10
C LEU A 15 12.17 -3.91 -5.08
N ARG A 16 13.00 -4.78 -5.65
CA ARG A 16 14.42 -4.49 -5.89
C ARG A 16 14.61 -3.55 -7.07
N PHE A 17 15.53 -2.60 -6.94
CA PHE A 17 15.82 -1.63 -8.01
C PHE A 17 16.31 -2.29 -9.31
N ASP A 18 17.03 -3.41 -9.21
CA ASP A 18 17.64 -4.13 -10.33
C ASP A 18 16.69 -5.12 -11.01
N TYR A 19 15.41 -5.18 -10.61
CA TYR A 19 14.35 -5.98 -11.23
C TYR A 19 13.55 -5.19 -12.28
N LEU A 20 14.12 -4.10 -12.80
CA LEU A 20 13.49 -3.25 -13.81
C LEU A 20 14.33 -3.23 -15.10
N GLY A 21 13.66 -3.22 -16.26
CA GLY A 21 14.30 -3.14 -17.57
C GLY A 21 15.17 -1.88 -17.72
N CYS A 22 14.62 -0.71 -17.33
CA CYS A 22 15.34 0.57 -17.31
C CYS A 22 16.49 0.64 -16.28
N ALA A 23 16.58 -0.32 -15.35
CA ALA A 23 17.71 -0.49 -14.43
C ALA A 23 18.70 -1.57 -14.90
N GLY A 24 18.49 -2.17 -16.08
CA GLY A 24 19.41 -3.09 -16.72
C GLY A 24 19.13 -4.57 -16.51
N HIS A 25 17.97 -4.95 -15.94
CA HIS A 25 17.58 -6.34 -15.79
C HIS A 25 17.53 -7.04 -17.17
N LYS A 26 18.14 -8.23 -17.28
CA LYS A 26 18.39 -8.87 -18.59
C LYS A 26 17.23 -9.72 -19.14
N ARG A 27 16.29 -10.13 -18.30
CA ARG A 27 15.23 -11.10 -18.68
C ARG A 27 13.80 -10.59 -18.46
N LEU A 28 13.52 -10.04 -17.28
CA LEU A 28 12.26 -9.38 -16.93
C LEU A 28 12.08 -8.09 -17.76
N LYS A 29 10.91 -7.97 -18.39
CA LYS A 29 10.53 -6.83 -19.22
C LYS A 29 9.52 -5.96 -18.47
N THR A 30 9.80 -4.68 -18.31
CA THR A 30 8.93 -3.71 -17.62
C THR A 30 8.62 -2.49 -18.48
N PRO A 31 8.10 -2.66 -19.71
CA PRO A 31 8.05 -1.60 -20.71
C PRO A 31 7.23 -0.37 -20.27
N ASN A 32 6.21 -0.56 -19.43
CA ASN A 32 5.40 0.55 -18.91
C ASN A 32 6.18 1.43 -17.91
N ILE A 33 6.94 0.82 -17.00
CA ILE A 33 7.81 1.53 -16.05
C ILE A 33 8.98 2.17 -16.80
N ASP A 34 9.55 1.47 -17.78
CA ASP A 34 10.65 1.98 -18.61
C ASP A 34 10.21 3.22 -19.41
N ARG A 35 8.95 3.23 -19.91
CA ARG A 35 8.34 4.38 -20.58
C ARG A 35 8.06 5.55 -19.63
N LEU A 36 7.80 5.29 -18.34
CA LEU A 36 7.72 6.35 -17.33
C LEU A 36 9.10 6.96 -17.08
N ALA A 37 10.13 6.12 -16.95
CA ALA A 37 11.51 6.59 -16.79
C ALA A 37 12.00 7.41 -18.00
N SER A 38 11.63 7.04 -19.23
CA SER A 38 12.05 7.76 -20.44
C SER A 38 11.41 9.13 -20.64
N ARG A 39 10.27 9.41 -19.99
CA ARG A 39 9.60 10.71 -20.00
C ARG A 39 9.86 11.57 -18.75
N GLY A 40 10.75 11.12 -17.87
CA GLY A 40 10.99 11.73 -16.58
C GLY A 40 12.44 11.59 -16.13
N VAL A 41 12.65 11.55 -14.82
CA VAL A 41 13.96 11.39 -14.19
C VAL A 41 13.99 10.09 -13.41
N ARG A 42 15.03 9.28 -13.65
CA ARG A 42 15.32 8.06 -12.87
C ARG A 42 16.53 8.29 -11.98
N PHE A 43 16.35 8.14 -10.68
CA PHE A 43 17.42 8.27 -9.69
C PHE A 43 18.16 6.94 -9.53
N THR A 44 19.48 6.95 -9.67
CA THR A 44 20.33 5.74 -9.53
C THR A 44 20.94 5.57 -8.14
N ASN A 45 20.93 6.62 -7.32
CA ASN A 45 21.48 6.65 -5.96
C ASN A 45 20.39 7.10 -4.97
N ALA A 46 19.30 6.35 -4.90
CA ALA A 46 18.19 6.60 -3.97
C ALA A 46 18.22 5.56 -2.84
N TYR A 47 18.24 6.02 -1.59
CA TYR A 47 18.31 5.17 -0.40
C TYR A 47 17.15 5.46 0.55
N VAL A 48 16.53 4.40 1.05
CA VAL A 48 15.57 4.46 2.15
C VAL A 48 16.27 4.67 3.50
N GLN A 49 15.55 5.23 4.47
CA GLN A 49 16.11 5.56 5.79
C GLN A 49 16.08 4.37 6.75
N SER A 50 15.39 3.28 6.39
CA SER A 50 15.43 1.98 7.06
C SER A 50 15.14 0.87 6.05
N THR A 51 15.70 -0.32 6.26
CA THR A 51 15.52 -1.48 5.38
C THR A 51 14.38 -2.41 5.83
N VAL A 52 13.45 -1.90 6.64
CA VAL A 52 12.27 -2.61 7.17
C VAL A 52 11.01 -1.79 6.87
N CYS A 53 9.90 -2.45 6.50
CA CYS A 53 8.70 -1.82 5.93
C CYS A 53 8.19 -0.61 6.74
N GLY A 54 7.84 -0.81 8.01
CA GLY A 54 7.29 0.22 8.90
C GLY A 54 8.15 1.47 8.99
N PRO A 55 9.37 1.40 9.55
CA PRO A 55 10.23 2.58 9.71
C PRO A 55 10.62 3.22 8.37
N SER A 56 10.80 2.44 7.28
CA SER A 56 11.06 3.00 5.95
C SER A 56 9.90 3.88 5.47
N ARG A 57 8.67 3.38 5.65
CA ARG A 57 7.44 4.08 5.26
C ARG A 57 7.21 5.31 6.14
N MET A 58 7.39 5.21 7.45
CA MET A 58 7.27 6.36 8.35
C MET A 58 8.26 7.46 8.02
N SER A 59 9.51 7.13 7.64
CA SER A 59 10.46 8.13 7.14
C SER A 59 9.98 8.80 5.86
N ALA A 60 9.42 8.04 4.90
CA ALA A 60 8.88 8.59 3.67
C ALA A 60 7.66 9.50 3.90
N TYR A 61 6.79 9.16 4.85
CA TYR A 61 5.57 9.92 5.15
C TYR A 61 5.83 11.13 6.02
N THR A 62 6.89 11.15 6.82
CA THR A 62 7.24 12.31 7.68
C THR A 62 8.33 13.20 7.06
N GLY A 63 9.02 12.72 6.02
CA GLY A 63 10.20 13.39 5.45
C GLY A 63 11.38 13.47 6.43
N ARG A 64 11.41 12.60 7.46
CA ARG A 64 12.33 12.67 8.59
C ARG A 64 13.05 11.34 8.78
N TYR A 65 14.24 11.38 9.39
CA TYR A 65 14.98 10.18 9.75
C TYR A 65 14.30 9.39 10.88
N VAL A 66 14.53 8.08 10.93
CA VAL A 66 14.07 7.19 12.01
C VAL A 66 14.41 7.72 13.40
N ARG A 67 15.63 8.25 13.57
CA ARG A 67 16.09 8.86 14.84
C ARG A 67 15.21 10.05 15.27
N SER A 68 14.62 10.77 14.32
CA SER A 68 13.76 11.93 14.60
C SER A 68 12.34 11.51 14.96
N HIS A 69 11.69 10.69 14.14
CA HIS A 69 10.28 10.34 14.34
C HIS A 69 10.06 9.21 15.36
N GLY A 70 11.01 8.29 15.53
CA GLY A 70 11.01 7.28 16.61
C GLY A 70 10.24 5.98 16.35
N SER A 71 9.47 5.89 15.26
CA SER A 71 8.97 4.59 14.76
C SER A 71 10.15 3.78 14.18
N THR A 72 10.65 2.82 14.95
CA THR A 72 11.96 2.15 14.74
C THR A 72 11.86 0.75 14.15
N HIS A 73 10.70 0.11 14.20
CA HIS A 73 10.47 -1.24 13.69
C HIS A 73 9.01 -1.43 13.27
N ASN A 74 8.70 -2.55 12.59
CA ASN A 74 7.32 -2.93 12.30
C ASN A 74 6.51 -3.00 13.60
N GLY A 75 5.29 -2.45 13.57
CA GLY A 75 4.41 -2.41 14.73
C GLY A 75 4.68 -1.27 15.72
N VAL A 76 5.83 -0.59 15.64
CA VAL A 76 6.12 0.57 16.52
C VAL A 76 5.33 1.78 16.04
N PRO A 77 4.39 2.33 16.84
CA PRO A 77 3.56 3.44 16.42
C PRO A 77 4.37 4.68 16.04
N LEU A 78 3.86 5.46 15.08
CA LEU A 78 4.30 6.84 14.90
C LEU A 78 3.59 7.69 15.95
N ARG A 79 4.37 8.35 16.81
CA ARG A 79 3.83 9.16 17.91
C ARG A 79 2.87 10.24 17.41
N VAL A 80 1.83 10.53 18.18
CA VAL A 80 0.99 11.71 17.91
C VAL A 80 1.84 12.98 17.98
N GLY A 81 1.63 13.89 17.02
CA GLY A 81 2.33 15.18 16.93
C GLY A 81 3.50 15.21 15.95
N GLU A 82 3.93 14.08 15.38
CA GLU A 82 4.82 14.10 14.21
C GLU A 82 4.04 14.51 12.96
N PRO A 83 4.41 15.60 12.27
CA PRO A 83 3.74 16.01 11.05
C PRO A 83 4.04 15.03 9.91
N THR A 84 3.05 14.87 9.05
CA THR A 84 3.10 13.94 7.91
C THR A 84 2.92 14.67 6.59
N LEU A 85 3.18 13.97 5.49
CA LEU A 85 2.98 14.44 4.12
C LEU A 85 1.57 14.99 3.93
N GLY A 86 0.57 14.30 4.49
CA GLY A 86 -0.82 14.73 4.42
C GLY A 86 -1.07 16.07 5.10
N ASP A 87 -0.40 16.36 6.22
CA ASP A 87 -0.54 17.64 6.92
C ASP A 87 0.00 18.78 6.07
N HIS A 88 1.24 18.62 5.56
CA HIS A 88 1.88 19.61 4.70
C HIS A 88 1.10 19.86 3.40
N LEU A 89 0.55 18.82 2.76
CA LEU A 89 -0.21 18.98 1.53
C LEU A 89 -1.59 19.62 1.76
N ARG A 90 -2.22 19.35 2.92
CA ARG A 90 -3.50 20.01 3.27
C ARG A 90 -3.34 21.51 3.50
N GLU A 91 -2.23 21.96 4.07
CA GLU A 91 -1.95 23.40 4.27
C GLU A 91 -1.96 24.17 2.94
N VAL A 92 -1.52 23.53 1.86
CA VAL A 92 -1.57 24.10 0.50
C VAL A 92 -2.84 23.68 -0.26
N GLY A 93 -3.84 23.12 0.44
CA GLY A 93 -5.14 22.70 -0.06
C GLY A 93 -5.07 21.63 -1.15
N VAL A 94 -4.26 20.60 -0.92
CA VAL A 94 -4.21 19.35 -1.69
C VAL A 94 -4.73 18.22 -0.81
N ARG A 95 -5.78 17.52 -1.27
CA ARG A 95 -6.34 16.34 -0.60
C ARG A 95 -5.34 15.19 -0.69
N THR A 96 -5.11 14.46 0.40
CA THR A 96 -4.13 13.37 0.42
C THR A 96 -4.81 12.08 0.84
N ALA A 97 -4.88 11.11 -0.08
CA ALA A 97 -5.61 9.86 0.09
C ALA A 97 -4.68 8.64 -0.05
N LEU A 98 -5.04 7.56 0.65
CA LEU A 98 -4.36 6.28 0.62
C LEU A 98 -5.19 5.25 -0.14
N ILE A 99 -4.51 4.55 -1.04
CA ILE A 99 -5.00 3.39 -1.77
C ILE A 99 -3.95 2.28 -1.61
N GLY A 100 -4.14 1.43 -0.61
CA GLY A 100 -3.29 0.31 -0.24
C GLY A 100 -2.55 0.49 1.09
N LYS A 101 -1.27 0.12 1.10
CA LYS A 101 -0.49 -0.17 2.31
C LYS A 101 0.21 1.05 2.92
N THR A 102 0.25 1.13 4.26
CA THR A 102 1.14 2.06 4.99
C THR A 102 1.98 1.39 6.07
N HIS A 103 1.58 0.20 6.54
CA HIS A 103 2.18 -0.42 7.72
C HIS A 103 2.04 0.45 8.99
N MET A 104 1.13 1.44 8.98
CA MET A 104 0.89 2.35 10.09
C MET A 104 0.25 1.63 11.27
N ARG A 105 0.69 1.98 12.48
CA ARG A 105 0.03 1.68 13.75
C ARG A 105 -0.24 2.99 14.47
N ALA A 106 -1.49 3.19 14.87
CA ALA A 106 -1.90 4.37 15.63
C ALA A 106 -1.23 4.37 17.01
N ASP A 107 -0.77 5.55 17.44
CA ASP A 107 -0.34 5.79 18.82
C ASP A 107 -1.58 6.03 19.70
N GLU A 108 -2.25 4.93 20.07
CA GLU A 108 -3.53 4.97 20.79
C GLU A 108 -3.40 5.68 22.14
N GLU A 109 -2.33 5.42 22.88
CA GLU A 109 -2.04 6.07 24.16
C GLU A 109 -1.83 7.58 23.98
N GLY A 110 -1.09 7.99 22.95
CA GLY A 110 -0.90 9.40 22.62
C GLY A 110 -2.20 10.10 22.22
N MET A 111 -3.07 9.42 21.47
CA MET A 111 -4.38 9.94 21.09
C MET A 111 -5.29 10.10 22.31
N GLU A 112 -5.38 9.09 23.17
CA GLU A 112 -6.17 9.12 24.41
C GLU A 112 -5.69 10.24 25.33
N ARG A 113 -4.37 10.34 25.56
CA ARG A 113 -3.75 11.39 26.39
C ARG A 113 -4.09 12.81 25.93
N LEU A 114 -4.27 13.01 24.63
CA LEU A 114 -4.60 14.31 24.04
C LEU A 114 -6.10 14.50 23.77
N GLY A 115 -6.95 13.54 24.13
CA GLY A 115 -8.39 13.60 23.90
C GLY A 115 -8.78 13.56 22.42
N ILE A 116 -7.98 12.92 21.57
CA ILE A 116 -8.26 12.82 20.12
C ILE A 116 -9.19 11.62 19.89
N ALA A 117 -10.47 11.90 19.64
CA ALA A 117 -11.46 10.88 19.31
C ALA A 117 -11.13 10.18 17.98
N ARG A 118 -11.11 8.85 17.97
CA ARG A 118 -10.68 8.02 16.83
C ARG A 118 -11.54 8.20 15.57
N ASP A 119 -12.83 8.40 15.75
CA ASP A 119 -13.85 8.57 14.71
C ASP A 119 -13.95 10.01 14.19
N SER A 120 -13.27 10.96 14.84
CA SER A 120 -13.17 12.34 14.34
C SER A 120 -12.29 12.41 13.08
N ILE A 121 -12.52 13.43 12.25
CA ILE A 121 -11.69 13.69 11.06
C ILE A 121 -10.19 13.79 11.41
N ILE A 122 -9.87 14.40 12.56
CA ILE A 122 -8.49 14.51 13.04
C ILE A 122 -7.97 13.15 13.49
N GLY A 123 -8.77 12.41 14.27
CA GLY A 123 -8.39 11.10 14.78
C GLY A 123 -8.12 10.08 13.68
N VAL A 124 -8.98 10.00 12.67
CA VAL A 124 -8.77 9.14 11.50
C VAL A 124 -7.46 9.49 10.81
N ARG A 125 -7.21 10.78 10.55
CA ARG A 125 -5.96 11.21 9.90
C ARG A 125 -4.74 10.88 10.75
N VAL A 126 -4.78 11.11 12.07
CA VAL A 126 -3.66 10.76 12.96
C VAL A 126 -3.41 9.25 12.97
N ALA A 127 -4.46 8.43 13.06
CA ALA A 127 -4.37 6.98 13.05
C ALA A 127 -3.88 6.41 11.71
N GLU A 128 -4.14 7.11 10.60
CA GLU A 128 -3.81 6.72 9.23
C GLU A 128 -2.58 7.46 8.67
N CYS A 129 -1.65 7.86 9.53
CA CYS A 129 -0.38 8.52 9.15
C CYS A 129 -0.58 9.75 8.25
N GLY A 130 -1.63 10.51 8.52
CA GLY A 130 -2.02 11.73 7.83
C GLY A 130 -2.81 11.53 6.55
N PHE A 131 -3.09 10.30 6.12
CA PHE A 131 -3.86 10.04 4.92
C PHE A 131 -5.36 9.96 5.20
N GLU A 132 -6.17 10.26 4.19
CA GLU A 132 -7.57 9.83 4.12
C GLU A 132 -7.61 8.39 3.58
N PRO A 133 -8.13 7.40 4.32
CA PRO A 133 -8.15 6.01 3.88
C PRO A 133 -9.25 5.81 2.84
N PHE A 134 -8.92 5.85 1.54
CA PHE A 134 -9.87 5.50 0.47
C PHE A 134 -10.00 3.98 0.34
N GLU A 135 -8.88 3.27 0.42
CA GLU A 135 -8.80 1.81 0.49
C GLU A 135 -7.58 1.43 1.35
N ARG A 136 -7.71 1.40 2.67
CA ARG A 136 -6.58 0.99 3.54
C ARG A 136 -6.48 -0.53 3.56
N ASP A 137 -5.39 -1.05 3.02
CA ASP A 137 -5.09 -2.48 3.03
C ASP A 137 -3.58 -2.69 3.05
N ASP A 138 -3.06 -3.30 4.12
CA ASP A 138 -1.63 -3.60 4.24
C ASP A 138 -1.21 -4.86 3.43
N GLY A 139 -2.17 -5.54 2.80
CA GLY A 139 -2.03 -6.54 1.73
C GLY A 139 -1.72 -7.96 2.18
N LEU A 140 -1.87 -8.26 3.47
CA LEU A 140 -1.60 -9.57 4.04
C LEU A 140 -2.71 -9.96 5.00
N HIS A 141 -3.42 -11.05 4.69
CA HIS A 141 -4.54 -11.53 5.50
C HIS A 141 -4.24 -12.93 6.06
N PRO A 142 -3.18 -13.11 6.88
CA PRO A 142 -2.87 -14.41 7.46
C PRO A 142 -3.97 -14.85 8.43
N SER A 143 -4.36 -16.12 8.37
CA SER A 143 -5.42 -16.69 9.21
C SER A 143 -5.16 -16.59 10.73
N THR A 144 -3.90 -16.39 11.16
CA THR A 144 -3.51 -16.27 12.58
C THR A 144 -3.71 -14.88 13.18
N SER A 145 -3.82 -13.84 12.34
CA SER A 145 -3.96 -12.44 12.77
C SER A 145 -4.79 -11.68 11.74
N TYR A 146 -5.93 -12.27 11.40
CA TYR A 146 -6.85 -11.85 10.37
C TYR A 146 -7.72 -10.68 10.90
N ASP A 147 -7.69 -9.55 10.21
CA ASP A 147 -8.71 -8.51 10.35
C ASP A 147 -9.98 -9.09 9.68
N PRO A 148 -11.11 -9.25 10.39
CA PRO A 148 -12.13 -10.21 9.98
C PRO A 148 -12.80 -9.98 8.61
N ASP A 149 -12.66 -8.81 7.98
CA ASP A 149 -13.21 -8.61 6.63
C ASP A 149 -12.54 -7.46 5.85
N PRO A 150 -11.34 -7.69 5.27
CA PRO A 150 -10.72 -6.72 4.37
C PRO A 150 -11.60 -6.55 3.12
N ALA A 151 -11.69 -5.33 2.59
CA ALA A 151 -12.54 -5.04 1.43
C ALA A 151 -12.19 -5.87 0.18
N TYR A 152 -10.95 -6.35 0.07
CA TYR A 152 -10.55 -7.30 -0.98
C TYR A 152 -11.22 -8.66 -0.81
N ASP A 153 -11.35 -9.18 0.41
CA ASP A 153 -12.00 -10.46 0.68
C ASP A 153 -13.51 -10.37 0.41
N SER A 154 -14.14 -9.26 0.80
CA SER A 154 -15.55 -9.00 0.44
C SER A 154 -15.72 -8.93 -1.08
N TYR A 155 -14.81 -8.24 -1.79
CA TYR A 155 -14.79 -8.20 -3.26
C TYR A 155 -14.67 -9.61 -3.87
N LEU A 156 -13.79 -10.46 -3.35
CA LEU A 156 -13.63 -11.83 -3.83
C LEU A 156 -14.92 -12.65 -3.66
N ARG A 157 -15.56 -12.57 -2.49
CA ARG A 157 -16.84 -13.27 -2.23
C ARG A 157 -17.96 -12.79 -3.15
N GLU A 158 -18.06 -11.49 -3.41
CA GLU A 158 -19.03 -10.91 -4.36
C GLU A 158 -18.85 -11.44 -5.79
N HIS A 159 -17.64 -11.87 -6.15
CA HIS A 159 -17.32 -12.44 -7.46
C HIS A 159 -17.31 -13.99 -7.48
N GLY A 160 -17.84 -14.61 -6.42
CA GLY A 160 -18.01 -16.07 -6.35
C GLY A 160 -16.81 -16.84 -5.79
N PHE A 161 -15.78 -16.15 -5.29
CA PHE A 161 -14.59 -16.77 -4.68
C PHE A 161 -14.78 -16.91 -3.16
N ASP A 162 -15.76 -17.72 -2.75
CA ASP A 162 -16.04 -17.95 -1.34
C ASP A 162 -15.02 -18.90 -0.70
N ALA A 163 -14.59 -18.57 0.52
CA ALA A 163 -13.71 -19.36 1.38
C ALA A 163 -13.69 -18.75 2.78
N GLU A 164 -13.21 -19.51 3.77
CA GLU A 164 -12.96 -18.99 5.12
C GLU A 164 -11.98 -17.79 5.08
N ASN A 165 -10.93 -17.91 4.28
CA ASN A 165 -9.98 -16.84 3.97
C ASN A 165 -9.79 -16.74 2.44
N PRO A 166 -10.57 -15.91 1.75
CA PRO A 166 -10.50 -15.78 0.29
C PRO A 166 -9.13 -15.33 -0.21
N TRP A 167 -8.46 -14.41 0.48
CA TRP A 167 -7.13 -13.94 0.08
C TRP A 167 -6.08 -15.06 0.11
N GLU A 168 -6.06 -15.87 1.16
CA GLU A 168 -5.11 -16.97 1.28
C GLU A 168 -5.45 -18.10 0.31
N HIS A 169 -6.73 -18.50 0.26
CA HIS A 169 -7.18 -19.64 -0.54
C HIS A 169 -7.06 -19.36 -2.03
N TRP A 170 -7.59 -18.23 -2.51
CA TRP A 170 -7.70 -17.95 -3.95
C TRP A 170 -6.49 -17.19 -4.49
N ALA A 171 -6.11 -16.10 -3.83
CA ALA A 171 -5.10 -15.19 -4.38
C ALA A 171 -3.65 -15.61 -4.06
N ASN A 172 -3.43 -16.36 -2.98
CA ASN A 172 -2.09 -16.69 -2.48
C ASN A 172 -1.86 -18.19 -2.27
N SER A 173 -2.67 -19.05 -2.90
CA SER A 173 -2.44 -20.50 -2.96
C SER A 173 -2.72 -21.02 -4.37
N GLY A 174 -2.05 -22.12 -4.74
CA GLY A 174 -2.29 -22.88 -5.96
C GLY A 174 -3.05 -24.18 -5.71
N GLU A 175 -3.44 -24.89 -6.77
CA GLU A 175 -4.16 -26.18 -6.69
C GLU A 175 -3.47 -27.29 -7.47
N GLY A 176 -3.34 -28.47 -6.85
CA GLY A 176 -2.88 -29.69 -7.49
C GLY A 176 -4.02 -30.51 -8.12
N GLY A 177 -3.69 -31.47 -8.98
CA GLY A 177 -4.66 -32.25 -9.75
C GLY A 177 -5.70 -33.06 -8.96
N ASN A 178 -5.50 -33.23 -7.64
CA ASN A 178 -6.41 -33.94 -6.73
C ASN A 178 -7.02 -33.02 -5.65
N GLY A 179 -7.07 -31.70 -5.87
CA GLY A 179 -7.56 -30.73 -4.89
C GLY A 179 -6.55 -30.39 -3.78
N GLU A 180 -5.28 -30.76 -3.95
CA GLU A 180 -4.21 -30.46 -3.00
C GLU A 180 -4.01 -28.93 -2.89
N ASN A 181 -3.84 -28.44 -1.65
CA ASN A 181 -3.60 -27.03 -1.39
C ASN A 181 -2.11 -26.67 -1.40
N PHE A 182 -1.68 -25.99 -2.47
CA PHE A 182 -0.35 -25.40 -2.59
C PHE A 182 -0.33 -24.03 -1.93
N ASN A 183 -0.31 -24.02 -0.59
CA ASN A 183 -0.31 -22.81 0.21
C ASN A 183 0.95 -21.96 -0.06
N GLY A 184 0.79 -20.68 -0.43
CA GLY A 184 1.88 -19.77 -0.80
C GLY A 184 2.77 -19.30 0.36
N TRP A 185 2.43 -19.64 1.61
CA TRP A 185 3.36 -19.49 2.74
C TRP A 185 4.61 -20.38 2.58
N LEU A 186 4.51 -21.46 1.79
CA LEU A 186 5.60 -22.39 1.55
C LEU A 186 6.26 -22.09 0.21
N LEU A 187 7.55 -21.71 0.24
CA LEU A 187 8.33 -21.34 -0.96
C LEU A 187 8.41 -22.43 -2.04
N ILE A 188 8.19 -23.70 -1.66
CA ILE A 188 8.14 -24.82 -2.61
C ILE A 188 6.96 -24.72 -3.59
N HIS A 189 5.97 -23.86 -3.29
CA HIS A 189 4.80 -23.63 -4.12
C HIS A 189 4.87 -22.35 -4.97
N ALA A 190 5.95 -21.57 -4.88
CA ALA A 190 6.07 -20.30 -5.62
C ALA A 190 6.12 -20.45 -7.15
N ASP A 191 6.27 -21.68 -7.66
CA ASP A 191 6.17 -21.99 -9.08
C ASP A 191 4.74 -22.33 -9.54
N LYS A 192 3.78 -22.39 -8.61
CA LYS A 192 2.38 -22.75 -8.89
C LYS A 192 1.56 -21.50 -9.21
N PRO A 193 0.65 -21.56 -10.20
CA PRO A 193 -0.28 -20.47 -10.43
C PRO A 193 -1.24 -20.35 -9.25
N ALA A 194 -1.57 -19.12 -8.86
CA ALA A 194 -2.65 -18.86 -7.91
C ALA A 194 -3.99 -19.37 -8.47
N ARG A 195 -4.91 -19.77 -7.59
CA ARG A 195 -6.25 -20.30 -7.94
C ARG A 195 -7.23 -19.24 -8.47
N ILE A 196 -6.76 -18.02 -8.69
CA ILE A 196 -7.59 -16.89 -9.07
C ILE A 196 -7.29 -16.43 -10.50
N PRO A 197 -8.31 -16.05 -11.30
CA PRO A 197 -8.07 -15.34 -12.54
C PRO A 197 -7.26 -14.06 -12.29
N GLU A 198 -6.31 -13.75 -13.18
CA GLU A 198 -5.37 -12.64 -13.01
C GLU A 198 -6.08 -11.31 -12.70
N GLU A 199 -7.19 -11.05 -13.39
CA GLU A 199 -7.96 -9.81 -13.25
C GLU A 199 -8.50 -9.57 -11.84
N HIS A 200 -8.71 -10.63 -11.04
CA HIS A 200 -9.19 -10.52 -9.67
C HIS A 200 -8.06 -10.50 -8.64
N SER A 201 -6.80 -10.70 -9.05
CA SER A 201 -5.65 -10.66 -8.14
C SER A 201 -5.40 -9.27 -7.54
N GLU A 202 -4.56 -9.20 -6.51
CA GLU A 202 -4.38 -8.03 -5.65
C GLU A 202 -3.90 -6.77 -6.41
N THR A 203 -3.01 -6.92 -7.39
CA THR A 203 -2.45 -5.76 -8.13
C THR A 203 -3.49 -5.15 -9.08
N PRO A 204 -4.19 -5.91 -9.95
CA PRO A 204 -5.33 -5.40 -10.71
C PRO A 204 -6.45 -4.82 -9.86
N TYR A 205 -6.80 -5.47 -8.74
CA TYR A 205 -7.80 -4.94 -7.81
C TYR A 205 -7.42 -3.55 -7.31
N MET A 206 -6.24 -3.40 -6.70
CA MET A 206 -5.79 -2.13 -6.13
C MET A 206 -5.63 -1.04 -7.21
N THR A 207 -5.25 -1.44 -8.42
CA THR A 207 -5.18 -0.53 -9.58
C THR A 207 -6.55 0.03 -9.94
N ARG A 208 -7.61 -0.80 -9.95
CA ARG A 208 -8.98 -0.33 -10.18
C ARG A 208 -9.47 0.58 -9.06
N ARG A 209 -9.09 0.32 -7.80
CA ARG A 209 -9.41 1.21 -6.67
C ARG A 209 -8.79 2.60 -6.86
N ALA A 210 -7.54 2.66 -7.33
CA ALA A 210 -6.89 3.93 -7.65
C ALA A 210 -7.56 4.67 -8.81
N MET A 211 -7.96 3.97 -9.88
CA MET A 211 -8.70 4.56 -11.00
C MET A 211 -10.02 5.18 -10.53
N ARG A 212 -10.79 4.45 -9.69
CA ARG A 212 -12.03 4.96 -9.09
C ARG A 212 -11.79 6.22 -8.25
N PHE A 213 -10.75 6.24 -7.42
CA PHE A 213 -10.40 7.45 -6.65
C PHE A 213 -10.15 8.65 -7.57
N ILE A 214 -9.39 8.45 -8.66
CA ILE A 214 -9.05 9.51 -9.60
C ILE A 214 -10.31 10.07 -10.27
N GLU A 215 -11.20 9.19 -10.75
CA GLU A 215 -12.48 9.60 -11.37
C GLU A 215 -13.35 10.40 -10.39
N GLU A 216 -13.47 9.95 -9.13
CA GLU A 216 -14.24 10.65 -8.09
C GLU A 216 -13.63 12.02 -7.73
N ALA A 217 -12.30 12.12 -7.69
CA ALA A 217 -11.61 13.36 -7.37
C ALA A 217 -11.67 14.38 -8.52
N GLU A 218 -11.56 13.91 -9.78
CA GLU A 218 -11.71 14.74 -10.97
C GLU A 218 -13.14 15.30 -11.10
N ALA A 219 -14.16 14.50 -10.81
CA ALA A 219 -15.55 14.94 -10.81
C ALA A 219 -15.82 16.08 -9.83
N LYS A 220 -15.05 16.17 -8.73
CA LYS A 220 -15.16 17.23 -7.72
C LYS A 220 -14.26 18.45 -8.01
N GLY A 221 -13.36 18.37 -9.00
CA GLY A 221 -12.39 19.43 -9.29
C GLY A 221 -11.36 19.65 -8.19
N GLU A 222 -11.12 18.64 -7.35
CA GLU A 222 -10.20 18.71 -6.22
C GLU A 222 -8.77 18.45 -6.66
N ALA A 223 -7.80 19.21 -6.14
CA ALA A 223 -6.39 18.85 -6.28
C ALA A 223 -6.01 17.77 -5.27
N TRP A 224 -5.31 16.73 -5.73
CA TRP A 224 -5.08 15.54 -4.91
C TRP A 224 -3.64 15.00 -4.98
N CYS A 225 -3.26 14.30 -3.91
CA CYS A 225 -2.13 13.40 -3.83
C CYS A 225 -2.66 11.99 -3.46
N ALA A 226 -2.53 11.05 -4.38
CA ALA A 226 -2.95 9.66 -4.20
C ALA A 226 -1.72 8.81 -3.91
N HIS A 227 -1.63 8.24 -2.70
CA HIS A 227 -0.63 7.22 -2.40
C HIS A 227 -1.15 5.84 -2.81
N LEU A 228 -0.73 5.38 -3.99
CA LEU A 228 -1.02 4.04 -4.50
C LEU A 228 0.10 3.09 -4.07
N SER A 229 -0.16 2.33 -3.01
CA SER A 229 0.85 1.50 -2.37
C SER A 229 0.52 0.01 -2.46
N TYR A 230 1.11 -0.65 -3.45
CA TYR A 230 0.96 -2.08 -3.69
C TYR A 230 1.74 -2.92 -2.67
N ILE A 231 1.16 -4.07 -2.31
CA ILE A 231 1.86 -5.10 -1.53
C ILE A 231 2.85 -5.89 -2.39
N LYS A 232 2.47 -6.34 -3.59
CA LYS A 232 3.39 -7.13 -4.44
C LYS A 232 4.56 -6.25 -4.94
N PRO A 233 5.78 -6.80 -5.11
CA PRO A 233 6.17 -8.22 -5.08
C PRO A 233 6.53 -8.80 -3.70
N HIS A 234 6.09 -8.19 -2.60
CA HIS A 234 6.20 -8.82 -1.28
C HIS A 234 5.46 -10.18 -1.25
N TRP A 235 5.93 -11.09 -0.39
CA TRP A 235 5.33 -12.41 -0.17
C TRP A 235 3.84 -12.31 0.25
N PRO A 236 3.04 -13.39 0.10
CA PRO A 236 3.37 -14.72 -0.46
C PRO A 236 3.81 -14.68 -1.93
N TYR A 237 4.75 -15.57 -2.30
CA TYR A 237 5.39 -15.62 -3.62
C TYR A 237 4.80 -16.70 -4.49
#